data_AF-A0A7G6XZK0-F1
#
_entry.id   AF-A0A7G6XZK0-F1
#
_cell.length_a   1.000
_cell.length_b   1.000
_cell.length_c   1.000
_cell.angle_alpha   90.00
_cell.angle_beta   90.00
_cell.angle_gamma   90.00
#
_symmetry.space_group_name_H-M   'P 1'
#
loop_
_entity.id
_entity.type
_entity.pdbx_description
1 polymer ?
#
loop_
_entity_poly.entity_id
_entity_poly.type
_entity_poly.pdbx_seq_one_letter_code
_entity_poly.pdbx_strand_id
1 'polypeptide(L)'
;MSKKPIKSTALVPAGQRKPPAKRKPAAPAVMPATADTLLPVLRSELAVAKLVGTGGDVARDEGVVLVTGRAYATRECIVPAAEVYYDRESHPDGAGQWLGEADKVSWRDEASGYECIMLRDTRGGFLCGYVGVPSDHPLWGWDKGAVPADIGIEVHGGITYARLCQAGPTPARRLAVEARRICHVELSPAVYHEVAHATDHRVQDPHAWWLGFSCNHAYDLIPGDGRRAMPTSSSELARIYRDDAYVVRETIALAAQLRAIADGTEAPPRDGPPPIGLDPSRGGGRG
;
A
#
# COMPACT_ATOMS: atom_id res chain seq x y z
N MET A 1 -58.45 -28.57 54.11
CA MET A 1 -57.70 -29.83 53.85
C MET A 1 -57.90 -30.15 52.38
N SER A 2 -56.92 -30.25 51.47
CA SER A 2 -55.47 -30.10 51.47
C SER A 2 -55.06 -29.63 50.06
N LYS A 3 -54.26 -28.56 49.96
CA LYS A 3 -53.70 -28.10 48.69
C LYS A 3 -52.61 -29.10 48.25
N LYS A 4 -52.73 -29.68 47.05
CA LYS A 4 -51.68 -30.51 46.43
C LYS A 4 -50.50 -29.61 46.01
N PRO A 5 -49.24 -30.02 46.26
CA PRO A 5 -48.08 -29.20 45.93
C PRO A 5 -47.70 -29.32 44.45
N ILE A 6 -47.43 -28.19 43.82
CA ILE A 6 -46.85 -28.10 42.47
C ILE A 6 -45.34 -28.36 42.63
N LYS A 7 -44.83 -29.43 42.02
CA LYS A 7 -43.39 -29.71 41.98
C LYS A 7 -42.72 -28.72 41.01
N SER A 8 -41.88 -27.85 41.56
CA SER A 8 -40.99 -26.98 40.78
C SER A 8 -39.87 -27.84 40.18
N THR A 9 -39.80 -27.92 38.86
CA THR A 9 -38.68 -28.55 38.15
C THR A 9 -37.44 -27.67 38.33
N ALA A 10 -36.45 -28.16 39.06
CA ALA A 10 -35.16 -27.50 39.19
C ALA A 10 -34.43 -27.50 37.84
N LEU A 11 -34.07 -26.32 37.35
CA LEU A 11 -33.16 -26.13 36.22
C LEU A 11 -31.78 -26.69 36.59
N VAL A 12 -31.32 -27.67 35.83
CA VAL A 12 -29.96 -28.21 35.90
C VAL A 12 -28.99 -27.10 35.48
N PRO A 13 -27.90 -26.81 36.24
CA PRO A 13 -26.93 -25.80 35.84
C PRO A 13 -26.24 -26.25 34.55
N ALA A 14 -26.33 -25.43 33.50
CA ALA A 14 -25.55 -25.63 32.29
C ALA A 14 -24.06 -25.63 32.65
N GLY A 15 -23.39 -26.76 32.43
CA GLY A 15 -21.94 -26.88 32.64
C GLY A 15 -21.21 -25.77 31.88
N GLN A 16 -20.30 -25.09 32.59
CA GLN A 16 -19.44 -24.06 32.01
C GLN A 16 -18.65 -24.67 30.84
N ARG A 17 -19.10 -24.43 29.60
CA ARG A 17 -18.27 -24.64 28.42
C ARG A 17 -17.14 -23.62 28.49
N LYS A 18 -15.95 -24.08 28.87
CA LYS A 18 -14.72 -23.29 28.67
C LYS A 18 -14.66 -22.88 27.19
N PRO A 19 -14.55 -21.59 26.87
CA PRO A 19 -14.32 -21.17 25.50
C PRO A 19 -13.02 -21.82 25.00
N PRO A 20 -12.95 -22.27 23.73
CA PRO A 20 -11.73 -22.85 23.18
C PRO A 20 -10.61 -21.81 23.32
N ALA A 21 -9.48 -22.23 23.88
CA ALA A 21 -8.30 -21.39 23.99
C ALA A 21 -7.95 -20.86 22.59
N LYS A 22 -8.01 -19.54 22.40
CA LYS A 22 -7.54 -18.89 21.17
C LYS A 22 -6.05 -19.25 21.01
N ARG A 23 -5.72 -20.10 20.04
CA ARG A 23 -4.33 -20.35 19.65
C ARG A 23 -3.71 -19.00 19.29
N LYS A 24 -2.62 -18.63 19.96
CA LYS A 24 -1.81 -17.49 19.51
C LYS A 24 -1.39 -17.78 18.06
N PRO A 25 -1.58 -16.84 17.12
CA PRO A 25 -1.04 -17.02 15.78
C PRO A 25 0.47 -17.24 15.91
N ALA A 26 0.99 -18.29 15.26
CA ALA A 26 2.42 -18.53 15.21
C ALA A 26 3.07 -17.36 14.44
N ALA A 27 4.18 -16.84 14.95
CA ALA A 27 4.96 -15.85 14.21
C ALA A 27 5.41 -16.49 12.88
N PRO A 28 5.39 -15.74 11.76
CA PRO A 28 5.86 -16.26 10.48
C PRO A 28 7.33 -16.68 10.60
N ALA A 29 7.68 -17.79 9.96
CA ALA A 29 9.07 -18.24 9.91
C ALA A 29 9.90 -17.24 9.09
N VAL A 30 10.93 -16.68 9.70
CA VAL A 30 11.87 -15.72 9.09
C VAL A 30 13.14 -16.46 8.69
N MET A 31 13.64 -16.20 7.49
CA MET A 31 14.87 -16.77 6.95
C MET A 31 15.74 -15.67 6.35
N PRO A 32 17.08 -15.82 6.31
CA PRO A 32 17.93 -14.88 5.58
C PRO A 32 17.54 -14.82 4.11
N ALA A 33 17.47 -13.61 3.55
CA ALA A 33 17.23 -13.39 2.12
C ALA A 33 18.53 -13.59 1.33
N THR A 34 18.75 -14.81 0.82
CA THR A 34 19.87 -15.20 -0.04
C THR A 34 19.33 -15.66 -1.41
N ALA A 35 20.20 -15.87 -2.39
CA ALA A 35 19.77 -16.41 -3.69
C ALA A 35 19.04 -17.76 -3.54
N ASP A 36 19.55 -18.63 -2.64
CA ASP A 36 18.99 -19.95 -2.36
C ASP A 36 17.62 -19.91 -1.66
N THR A 37 17.27 -18.81 -1.00
CA THR A 37 15.95 -18.65 -0.37
C THR A 37 14.99 -17.84 -1.23
N LEU A 38 15.43 -16.76 -1.86
CA LEU A 38 14.58 -15.82 -2.60
C LEU A 38 13.95 -16.41 -3.86
N LEU A 39 14.66 -17.23 -4.64
CA LEU A 39 14.07 -17.81 -5.85
C LEU A 39 13.02 -18.90 -5.53
N PRO A 40 13.29 -19.90 -4.65
CA PRO A 40 12.27 -20.88 -4.24
C PRO A 40 11.11 -20.23 -3.45
N VAL A 41 11.47 -19.24 -2.64
CA VAL A 41 10.77 -17.99 -2.32
C VAL A 41 9.61 -17.54 -3.22
N LEU A 42 9.98 -16.64 -4.11
CA LEU A 42 9.10 -15.84 -4.96
C LEU A 42 8.62 -16.62 -6.17
N ARG A 43 9.34 -17.68 -6.57
CA ARG A 43 9.08 -18.49 -7.75
C ARG A 43 9.06 -17.66 -9.04
N SER A 44 9.81 -16.56 -9.07
CA SER A 44 9.91 -15.65 -10.20
C SER A 44 11.31 -15.03 -10.22
N GLU A 45 12.09 -15.32 -11.27
CA GLU A 45 13.38 -14.67 -11.48
C GLU A 45 13.23 -13.17 -11.72
N LEU A 46 12.12 -12.76 -12.37
CA LEU A 46 11.79 -11.35 -12.60
C LEU A 46 11.58 -10.62 -11.26
N ALA A 47 10.89 -11.25 -10.30
CA ALA A 47 10.70 -10.68 -8.97
C ALA A 47 12.02 -10.59 -8.19
N VAL A 48 12.87 -11.62 -8.26
CA VAL A 48 14.20 -11.60 -7.63
C VAL A 48 15.07 -10.49 -8.23
N ALA A 49 15.01 -10.26 -9.54
CA ALA A 49 15.77 -9.20 -10.22
C ALA A 49 15.39 -7.78 -9.77
N LYS A 50 14.19 -7.59 -9.22
CA LYS A 50 13.76 -6.29 -8.64
C LYS A 50 14.39 -6.03 -7.26
N LEU A 51 14.92 -7.05 -6.58
CA LEU A 51 15.48 -6.93 -5.23
C LEU A 51 16.98 -6.63 -5.29
N VAL A 52 17.36 -5.40 -4.98
CA VAL A 52 18.75 -4.92 -5.03
C VAL A 52 19.42 -4.98 -3.65
N GLY A 53 20.70 -5.34 -3.64
CA GLY A 53 21.53 -5.40 -2.43
C GLY A 53 21.93 -6.81 -2.03
N THR A 54 22.42 -6.99 -0.80
CA THR A 54 22.75 -8.29 -0.20
C THR A 54 22.27 -8.30 1.26
N GLY A 55 22.00 -9.50 1.82
CA GLY A 55 21.46 -9.64 3.17
C GLY A 55 19.94 -9.49 3.24
N GLY A 56 19.42 -9.04 4.38
CA GLY A 56 18.00 -8.92 4.65
C GLY A 56 17.32 -10.24 5.02
N ASP A 57 16.00 -10.20 5.19
CA ASP A 57 15.19 -11.32 5.62
C ASP A 57 14.02 -11.58 4.66
N VAL A 58 13.55 -12.82 4.64
CA VAL A 58 12.34 -13.26 3.95
C VAL A 58 11.44 -14.00 4.92
N ALA A 59 10.15 -13.63 4.93
CA ALA A 59 9.11 -14.26 5.74
C ALA A 59 7.92 -14.65 4.86
N ARG A 60 7.16 -15.67 5.31
CA ARG A 60 5.96 -16.15 4.61
C ARG A 60 4.80 -16.35 5.57
N ASP A 61 3.61 -15.95 5.12
CA ASP A 61 2.35 -16.19 5.82
C ASP A 61 1.18 -16.16 4.82
N GLU A 62 0.26 -17.12 4.91
CA GLU A 62 -1.00 -17.15 4.13
C GLU A 62 -0.88 -16.82 2.61
N GLY A 63 0.20 -17.27 1.95
CA GLY A 63 0.42 -17.03 0.51
C GLY A 63 1.08 -15.69 0.17
N VAL A 64 1.42 -14.90 1.18
CA VAL A 64 2.21 -13.67 1.10
C VAL A 64 3.67 -13.96 1.43
N VAL A 65 4.56 -13.29 0.70
CA VAL A 65 5.98 -13.19 0.99
C VAL A 65 6.30 -11.75 1.37
N LEU A 66 7.03 -11.56 2.47
CA LEU A 66 7.67 -10.30 2.83
C LEU A 66 9.18 -10.43 2.65
N VAL A 67 9.81 -9.48 1.98
CA VAL A 67 11.27 -9.30 1.92
C VAL A 67 11.62 -7.95 2.54
N THR A 68 12.64 -7.94 3.41
CA THR A 68 13.17 -6.72 4.08
C THR A 68 14.68 -6.63 3.87
N GLY A 69 15.25 -5.44 4.10
CA GLY A 69 16.70 -5.22 3.93
C GLY A 69 17.18 -5.29 2.48
N ARG A 70 16.27 -5.09 1.53
CA ARG A 70 16.54 -5.04 0.09
C ARG A 70 15.93 -3.77 -0.48
N ALA A 71 16.69 -3.08 -1.33
CA ALA A 71 16.14 -2.00 -2.13
C ALA A 71 15.29 -2.57 -3.27
N TYR A 72 14.39 -1.76 -3.83
CA TYR A 72 13.49 -2.18 -4.91
C TYR A 72 13.82 -1.41 -6.19
N ALA A 73 14.23 -2.13 -7.23
CA ALA A 73 14.50 -1.56 -8.55
C ALA A 73 13.23 -1.52 -9.40
N THR A 74 12.91 -0.35 -9.92
CA THR A 74 12.01 -0.21 -11.07
C THR A 74 12.86 -0.12 -12.35
N ARG A 75 12.23 0.03 -13.52
CA ARG A 75 13.00 0.28 -14.76
C ARG A 75 13.62 1.68 -14.84
N GLU A 76 13.22 2.61 -13.98
CA GLU A 76 13.67 4.01 -14.00
C GLU A 76 14.51 4.41 -12.79
N CYS A 77 14.28 3.80 -11.62
CA CYS A 77 14.98 4.15 -10.39
C CYS A 77 15.05 2.98 -9.41
N ILE A 78 15.83 3.15 -8.34
CA ILE A 78 15.88 2.23 -7.19
C ILE A 78 15.40 2.99 -5.97
N VAL A 79 14.43 2.44 -5.24
CA VAL A 79 13.97 3.01 -3.96
C VAL A 79 14.55 2.23 -2.78
N PRO A 80 14.91 2.90 -1.66
CA PRO A 80 15.40 2.25 -0.45
C PRO A 80 14.22 1.59 0.30
N ALA A 81 13.71 0.51 -0.27
CA ALA A 81 12.54 -0.18 0.25
C ALA A 81 12.79 -0.74 1.66
N ALA A 82 11.85 -0.48 2.55
CA ALA A 82 11.86 -0.97 3.91
C ALA A 82 11.11 -2.32 4.02
N GLU A 83 9.96 -2.44 3.36
CA GLU A 83 9.23 -3.71 3.18
C GLU A 83 8.79 -3.88 1.72
N VAL A 84 9.03 -5.07 1.17
CA VAL A 84 8.59 -5.51 -0.17
C VAL A 84 7.72 -6.75 -0.03
N TYR A 85 6.44 -6.65 -0.40
CA TYR A 85 5.48 -7.75 -0.33
C TYR A 85 5.13 -8.28 -1.71
N TYR A 86 4.99 -9.60 -1.78
CA TYR A 86 4.38 -10.32 -2.90
C TYR A 86 3.19 -11.09 -2.36
N ASP A 87 2.00 -10.75 -2.83
CA ASP A 87 0.72 -11.31 -2.40
C ASP A 87 0.02 -11.99 -3.57
N ARG A 88 0.02 -13.31 -3.56
CA ARG A 88 -0.55 -14.13 -4.63
C ARG A 88 -2.03 -13.88 -4.90
N GLU A 89 -2.79 -13.37 -3.94
CA GLU A 89 -4.22 -13.09 -4.13
C GLU A 89 -4.44 -11.79 -4.91
N SER A 90 -3.56 -10.80 -4.70
CA SER A 90 -3.64 -9.50 -5.37
C SER A 90 -2.93 -9.51 -6.73
N HIS A 91 -1.96 -10.41 -6.91
CA HIS A 91 -1.14 -10.47 -8.11
C HIS A 91 -1.96 -10.93 -9.33
N PRO A 92 -1.87 -10.26 -10.49
CA PRO A 92 -2.69 -10.64 -11.62
C PRO A 92 -2.22 -11.93 -12.28
N ASP A 93 -3.16 -12.78 -12.67
CA ASP A 93 -2.89 -14.00 -13.43
C ASP A 93 -2.46 -13.71 -14.88
N GLY A 94 -1.76 -14.66 -15.48
CA GLY A 94 -1.39 -14.62 -16.89
C GLY A 94 -0.14 -13.79 -17.20
N ALA A 95 0.27 -13.83 -18.47
CA ALA A 95 1.45 -13.10 -18.92
C ALA A 95 1.18 -11.59 -19.00
N GLY A 96 2.13 -10.77 -18.54
CA GLY A 96 2.02 -9.32 -18.59
C GLY A 96 3.24 -8.61 -18.01
N GLN A 97 3.21 -7.27 -18.05
CA GLN A 97 4.29 -6.44 -17.53
C GLN A 97 4.44 -6.57 -15.99
N TRP A 98 3.38 -7.00 -15.31
CA TRP A 98 3.31 -7.15 -13.85
C TRP A 98 4.08 -8.36 -13.28
N LEU A 99 4.54 -9.32 -14.10
CA LEU A 99 5.10 -10.61 -13.64
C LEU A 99 6.32 -10.51 -12.69
N GLY A 100 7.05 -9.40 -12.73
CA GLY A 100 8.17 -9.15 -11.82
C GLY A 100 7.83 -8.21 -10.67
N GLU A 101 6.70 -7.52 -10.74
CA GLU A 101 6.39 -6.42 -9.83
C GLU A 101 5.98 -6.93 -8.45
N ALA A 102 6.42 -6.22 -7.40
CA ALA A 102 5.87 -6.42 -6.07
C ALA A 102 4.42 -5.94 -5.98
N ASP A 103 3.68 -6.47 -5.02
CA ASP A 103 2.28 -6.10 -4.77
C ASP A 103 2.17 -5.00 -3.72
N LYS A 104 3.18 -4.85 -2.85
CA LYS A 104 3.36 -3.67 -2.02
C LYS A 104 4.84 -3.37 -1.86
N VAL A 105 5.23 -2.11 -2.03
CA VAL A 105 6.55 -1.59 -1.70
C VAL A 105 6.36 -0.39 -0.82
N SER A 106 7.07 -0.33 0.29
CA SER A 106 7.05 0.80 1.21
C SER A 106 8.46 1.32 1.43
N TRP A 107 8.62 2.63 1.41
CA TRP A 107 9.90 3.30 1.56
C TRP A 107 9.70 4.71 2.12
N ARG A 108 10.76 5.27 2.68
CA ARG A 108 10.82 6.69 2.99
C ARG A 108 11.48 7.41 1.82
N ASP A 109 10.79 8.39 1.25
CA ASP A 109 11.36 9.27 0.24
C ASP A 109 12.36 10.22 0.90
N GLU A 110 13.63 10.16 0.50
CA GLU A 110 14.71 10.91 1.14
C GLU A 110 14.56 12.43 0.96
N ALA A 111 14.04 12.87 -0.19
CA ALA A 111 13.93 14.28 -0.53
C ALA A 111 12.80 14.99 0.25
N SER A 112 11.61 14.38 0.30
CA SER A 112 10.47 14.93 1.06
C SER A 112 10.52 14.58 2.54
N GLY A 113 11.17 13.48 2.91
CA GLY A 113 11.15 12.88 4.24
C GLY A 113 9.87 12.12 4.56
N TYR A 114 8.95 11.96 3.60
CA TYR A 114 7.65 11.30 3.78
C TYR A 114 7.70 9.80 3.50
N GLU A 115 6.81 9.04 4.14
CA GLU A 115 6.64 7.63 3.82
C GLU A 115 5.76 7.47 2.59
N CYS A 116 6.16 6.54 1.74
CA CYS A 116 5.55 6.26 0.46
C CYS A 116 5.19 4.78 0.37
N ILE A 117 4.06 4.49 -0.29
CA ILE A 117 3.60 3.14 -0.57
C ILE A 117 3.21 3.05 -2.03
N MET A 118 3.77 2.06 -2.73
CA MET A 118 3.16 1.48 -3.92
C MET A 118 2.36 0.26 -3.46
N LEU A 119 1.10 0.14 -3.85
CA LEU A 119 0.24 -0.98 -3.47
C LEU A 119 -0.67 -1.38 -4.63
N ARG A 120 -0.76 -2.69 -4.87
CA ARG A 120 -1.64 -3.30 -5.85
C ARG A 120 -3.05 -3.44 -5.29
N ASP A 121 -4.03 -3.03 -6.08
CA ASP A 121 -5.43 -3.24 -5.75
C ASP A 121 -5.82 -4.71 -5.88
N THR A 122 -6.37 -5.28 -4.81
CA THR A 122 -6.81 -6.69 -4.72
C THR A 122 -7.93 -7.08 -5.69
N ARG A 123 -8.68 -6.12 -6.26
CA ARG A 123 -9.85 -6.42 -7.11
C ARG A 123 -9.52 -6.31 -8.59
N GLY A 124 -8.82 -5.26 -8.99
CA GLY A 124 -8.48 -4.97 -10.38
C GLY A 124 -7.04 -5.29 -10.77
N GLY A 125 -6.14 -5.49 -9.80
CA GLY A 125 -4.73 -5.79 -10.05
C GLY A 125 -3.91 -4.60 -10.58
N PHE A 126 -4.47 -3.39 -10.60
CA PHE A 126 -3.76 -2.16 -10.94
C PHE A 126 -2.97 -1.62 -9.74
N LEU A 127 -1.91 -0.88 -10.00
CA LEU A 127 -1.08 -0.26 -8.96
C LEU A 127 -1.66 1.10 -8.52
N CYS A 128 -1.39 1.45 -7.27
CA CYS A 128 -1.73 2.73 -6.65
C CYS A 128 -0.51 3.27 -5.89
N GLY A 129 -0.44 4.59 -5.76
CA GLY A 129 0.60 5.28 -5.01
C GLY A 129 0.02 6.09 -3.86
N TYR A 130 0.70 6.08 -2.72
CA TYR A 130 0.26 6.75 -1.49
C TYR A 130 1.44 7.42 -0.78
N VAL A 131 1.18 8.58 -0.17
CA VAL A 131 2.13 9.35 0.63
C VAL A 131 1.49 9.68 1.98
N GLY A 132 2.19 9.37 3.06
CA GLY A 132 1.76 9.67 4.43
C GLY A 132 2.27 11.03 4.88
N VAL A 133 1.37 11.89 5.38
CA VAL A 133 1.70 13.21 5.93
C VAL A 133 1.37 13.29 7.43
N PRO A 134 2.12 14.11 8.21
CA PRO A 134 1.86 14.30 9.63
C PRO A 134 0.61 15.13 9.94
N SER A 135 0.22 15.14 11.23
CA SER A 135 -0.90 15.93 11.75
C SER A 135 -0.76 17.44 11.63
N ASP A 136 0.47 17.96 11.49
CA ASP A 136 0.74 19.38 11.27
C ASP A 136 0.78 19.76 9.78
N HIS A 137 0.63 18.80 8.86
CA HIS A 137 0.57 19.09 7.44
C HIS A 137 -0.72 19.84 7.06
N PRO A 138 -0.68 20.86 6.18
CA PRO A 138 -1.86 21.65 5.81
C PRO A 138 -3.05 20.85 5.26
N LEU A 139 -2.76 19.75 4.57
CA LEU A 139 -3.75 18.81 4.01
C LEU A 139 -4.12 17.65 4.95
N TRP A 140 -3.64 17.62 6.18
CA TRP A 140 -4.01 16.57 7.12
C TRP A 140 -5.52 16.63 7.44
N GLY A 141 -6.20 15.49 7.37
CA GLY A 141 -7.63 15.38 7.65
C GLY A 141 -8.54 15.77 6.48
N TRP A 142 -8.00 16.21 5.35
CA TRP A 142 -8.79 16.53 4.16
C TRP A 142 -9.23 15.25 3.45
N ASP A 143 -10.53 15.10 3.21
CA ASP A 143 -11.03 14.06 2.29
C ASP A 143 -10.56 14.38 0.86
N LYS A 144 -10.43 13.34 0.05
CA LYS A 144 -9.94 13.45 -1.33
C LYS A 144 -10.76 14.44 -2.18
N GLY A 145 -12.06 14.54 -1.94
CA GLY A 145 -12.94 15.46 -2.68
C GLY A 145 -12.91 16.88 -2.13
N ALA A 146 -12.28 17.09 -0.97
CA ALA A 146 -12.12 18.40 -0.36
C ALA A 146 -10.81 19.06 -0.80
N VAL A 147 -9.80 18.30 -1.26
CA VAL A 147 -8.51 18.86 -1.72
C VAL A 147 -8.78 19.83 -2.89
N PRO A 148 -8.49 21.14 -2.75
CA PRO A 148 -8.85 22.14 -3.75
C PRO A 148 -7.99 21.96 -5.00
N ALA A 149 -8.58 22.13 -6.18
CA ALA A 149 -7.82 22.00 -7.43
C ALA A 149 -6.75 23.10 -7.59
N ASP A 150 -6.96 24.27 -7.00
CA ASP A 150 -6.04 25.41 -7.03
C ASP A 150 -4.81 25.25 -6.11
N ILE A 151 -4.77 24.19 -5.28
CA ILE A 151 -3.57 23.85 -4.50
C ILE A 151 -2.41 23.33 -5.38
N GLY A 152 -2.67 23.05 -6.66
CA GLY A 152 -1.64 22.69 -7.62
C GLY A 152 -1.11 21.26 -7.48
N ILE A 153 -1.85 20.35 -6.84
CA ILE A 153 -1.48 18.93 -6.84
C ILE A 153 -1.79 18.32 -8.21
N GLU A 154 -0.73 17.93 -8.90
CA GLU A 154 -0.75 17.26 -10.18
C GLU A 154 -0.19 15.83 -10.05
N VAL A 155 -1.09 14.86 -10.07
CA VAL A 155 -0.76 13.42 -10.04
C VAL A 155 -1.73 12.66 -10.94
N HIS A 156 -1.40 11.43 -11.35
CA HIS A 156 -2.22 10.58 -12.21
C HIS A 156 -3.71 10.53 -11.83
N GLY A 157 -4.55 11.19 -12.61
CA GLY A 157 -6.00 11.32 -12.38
C GLY A 157 -6.40 12.09 -11.11
N GLY A 158 -5.45 12.77 -10.45
CA GLY A 158 -5.65 13.51 -9.22
C GLY A 158 -5.66 12.64 -7.96
N ILE A 159 -5.97 13.27 -6.82
CA ILE A 159 -6.08 12.58 -5.53
C ILE A 159 -7.35 11.71 -5.52
N THR A 160 -7.18 10.40 -5.50
CA THR A 160 -8.29 9.43 -5.46
C THR A 160 -8.43 8.73 -4.11
N TYR A 161 -7.52 9.01 -3.17
CA TYR A 161 -7.51 8.52 -1.79
C TYR A 161 -7.01 9.60 -0.82
N ALA A 162 -7.70 9.80 0.30
CA ALA A 162 -7.22 10.62 1.42
C ALA A 162 -7.88 10.17 2.73
N ARG A 163 -7.16 9.40 3.57
CA ARG A 163 -7.69 8.83 4.83
C ARG A 163 -6.60 8.55 5.85
N LEU A 164 -7.01 8.36 7.11
CA LEU A 164 -6.17 7.82 8.17
C LEU A 164 -5.58 6.45 7.80
N CYS A 165 -4.40 6.19 8.37
CA CYS A 165 -3.72 4.91 8.37
C CYS A 165 -4.65 3.73 8.70
N GLN A 166 -4.56 2.65 7.91
CA GLN A 166 -5.36 1.44 8.11
C GLN A 166 -4.74 0.49 9.16
N ALA A 167 -4.52 0.99 10.38
CA ALA A 167 -3.84 0.24 11.45
C ALA A 167 -4.45 -1.17 11.66
N GLY A 168 -3.57 -2.17 11.74
CA GLY A 168 -3.87 -3.56 12.10
C GLY A 168 -4.43 -3.70 13.51
N PRO A 169 -5.27 -4.71 13.80
CA PRO A 169 -5.63 -5.01 15.18
C PRO A 169 -4.37 -5.41 15.97
N THR A 170 -4.04 -4.64 17.00
CA THR A 170 -3.06 -4.99 18.03
C THR A 170 -3.53 -6.28 18.74
N PRO A 171 -2.69 -7.32 18.91
CA PRO A 171 -1.23 -7.26 19.04
C PRO A 171 -0.42 -8.14 18.07
N ALA A 172 -0.96 -8.59 16.93
CA ALA A 172 -0.20 -9.45 16.00
C ALA A 172 -0.29 -8.97 14.55
N ARG A 173 0.82 -8.44 14.00
CA ARG A 173 0.96 -8.18 12.56
C ARG A 173 0.84 -9.50 11.81
N ARG A 174 -0.11 -9.59 10.88
CA ARG A 174 -0.25 -10.73 9.94
C ARG A 174 0.19 -10.26 8.56
N LEU A 175 1.13 -10.95 7.91
CA LEU A 175 1.67 -10.45 6.63
C LEU A 175 0.58 -10.35 5.56
N ALA A 176 -0.34 -11.31 5.52
CA ALA A 176 -1.47 -11.27 4.59
C ALA A 176 -2.39 -10.06 4.76
N VAL A 177 -2.47 -9.52 5.97
CA VAL A 177 -3.26 -8.32 6.27
C VAL A 177 -2.47 -7.06 5.92
N GLU A 178 -1.18 -7.01 6.28
CA GLU A 178 -0.31 -5.87 6.05
C GLU A 178 0.02 -5.63 4.57
N ALA A 179 0.13 -6.71 3.78
CA ALA A 179 0.38 -6.64 2.35
C ALA A 179 -0.70 -5.89 1.56
N ARG A 180 -1.92 -5.78 2.11
CA ARG A 180 -3.10 -5.22 1.44
C ARG A 180 -3.58 -3.90 2.02
N ARG A 181 -2.87 -3.38 3.02
CA ARG A 181 -3.27 -2.16 3.75
C ARG A 181 -2.36 -1.00 3.46
N ILE A 182 -2.97 0.18 3.45
CA ILE A 182 -2.28 1.46 3.44
C ILE A 182 -1.91 1.76 4.91
N CYS A 183 -0.79 1.20 5.33
CA CYS A 183 -0.26 1.27 6.71
C CYS A 183 1.27 1.17 6.68
N HIS A 184 1.90 1.79 7.70
CA HIS A 184 3.32 2.09 7.84
C HIS A 184 4.25 0.88 8.06
N VAL A 185 5.56 1.16 7.98
CA VAL A 185 6.67 0.25 8.28
C VAL A 185 7.20 0.49 9.69
N GLU A 186 7.03 -0.48 10.58
CA GLU A 186 7.76 -0.58 11.84
C GLU A 186 8.96 -1.53 11.67
N LEU A 187 10.05 -1.09 11.05
CA LEU A 187 11.28 -1.90 10.98
C LEU A 187 12.54 -1.08 11.29
N SER A 188 12.61 -0.58 12.53
CA SER A 188 13.85 -0.56 13.29
C SER A 188 13.50 -0.40 14.78
N PRO A 189 14.08 -1.16 15.72
CA PRO A 189 13.99 -0.80 17.13
C PRO A 189 14.57 0.61 17.25
N ALA A 190 13.77 1.59 17.66
CA ALA A 190 14.08 3.03 17.73
C ALA A 190 15.60 3.33 17.70
N VAL A 191 16.21 3.31 16.51
CA VAL A 191 17.60 3.70 16.37
C VAL A 191 17.52 5.21 16.47
N TYR A 192 18.09 5.74 17.54
CA TYR A 192 18.31 7.17 17.69
C TYR A 192 19.20 7.61 16.53
N HIS A 193 18.58 8.06 15.46
CA HIS A 193 19.22 8.94 14.50
C HIS A 193 19.15 10.34 15.09
N GLU A 194 20.28 11.05 15.09
CA GLU A 194 20.27 12.47 15.35
C GLU A 194 19.28 13.12 14.38
N VAL A 195 18.23 13.71 14.96
CA VAL A 195 17.29 14.57 14.27
C VAL A 195 18.10 15.78 13.83
N ALA A 196 18.45 15.85 12.54
CA ALA A 196 19.22 16.97 12.02
C ALA A 196 18.40 18.27 12.16
N HIS A 197 17.07 18.16 12.14
CA HIS A 197 16.13 19.24 12.36
C HIS A 197 14.97 18.79 13.26
N ALA A 198 14.47 19.69 14.12
CA ALA A 198 13.36 19.44 15.05
C ALA A 198 11.99 19.15 14.35
N THR A 199 11.98 19.10 13.02
CA THR A 199 10.83 18.90 12.13
C THR A 199 10.86 17.56 11.39
N ASP A 200 11.78 16.65 11.70
CA ASP A 200 11.84 15.36 11.01
C ASP A 200 10.59 14.52 11.30
N HIS A 201 9.70 14.47 10.31
CA HIS A 201 8.50 13.66 10.31
C HIS A 201 8.81 12.17 10.48
N ARG A 202 8.09 11.50 11.39
CA ARG A 202 8.06 10.04 11.52
C ARG A 202 6.61 9.54 11.49
N VAL A 203 6.22 8.84 10.42
CA VAL A 203 4.89 8.19 10.21
C VAL A 203 4.66 6.98 11.14
N GLN A 204 5.54 6.75 12.11
CA GLN A 204 5.27 5.83 13.22
C GLN A 204 4.06 6.31 14.05
N ASP A 205 3.56 7.52 13.82
CA ASP A 205 2.29 7.98 14.37
C ASP A 205 1.10 7.22 13.75
N PRO A 206 0.27 6.52 14.56
CA PRO A 206 -0.95 5.89 14.09
C PRO A 206 -1.96 6.85 13.43
N HIS A 207 -1.77 8.17 13.55
CA HIS A 207 -2.61 9.21 12.97
C HIS A 207 -2.08 9.81 11.66
N ALA A 208 -1.08 9.19 11.02
CA ALA A 208 -0.65 9.62 9.69
C ALA A 208 -1.83 9.63 8.70
N TRP A 209 -1.93 10.72 7.94
CA TRP A 209 -2.96 10.88 6.91
C TRP A 209 -2.35 10.54 5.55
N TRP A 210 -2.92 9.55 4.88
CA TRP A 210 -2.41 9.06 3.60
C TRP A 210 -3.19 9.69 2.46
N LEU A 211 -2.50 10.41 1.59
CA LEU A 211 -3.01 10.89 0.31
C LEU A 211 -2.50 10.00 -0.82
N GLY A 212 -3.30 9.77 -1.86
CA GLY A 212 -2.87 8.90 -2.95
C GLY A 212 -3.74 8.95 -4.19
N PHE A 213 -3.30 8.20 -5.19
CA PHE A 213 -3.90 8.08 -6.51
C PHE A 213 -3.97 6.61 -6.94
N SER A 214 -4.81 6.31 -7.92
CA SER A 214 -5.06 4.95 -8.40
C SER A 214 -4.88 4.84 -9.91
N CYS A 215 -4.19 3.82 -10.43
CA CYS A 215 -4.10 3.60 -11.87
C CYS A 215 -5.31 2.85 -12.44
N ASN A 216 -6.52 3.36 -12.15
CA ASN A 216 -7.80 2.83 -12.63
C ASN A 216 -8.66 3.91 -13.27
N HIS A 217 -8.14 4.52 -14.33
CA HIS A 217 -8.85 5.51 -15.13
C HIS A 217 -9.22 4.96 -16.51
N ALA A 218 -10.04 5.70 -17.25
CA ALA A 218 -10.55 5.28 -18.56
C ALA A 218 -9.43 4.94 -19.58
N TYR A 219 -8.25 5.52 -19.41
CA TYR A 219 -7.06 5.34 -20.25
C TYR A 219 -6.04 4.32 -19.70
N ASP A 220 -6.32 3.69 -18.55
CA ASP A 220 -5.42 2.71 -17.93
C ASP A 220 -5.81 1.28 -18.34
N LEU A 221 -4.82 0.44 -18.66
CA LEU A 221 -5.02 -0.99 -18.82
C LEU A 221 -5.04 -1.66 -17.44
N ILE A 222 -6.08 -2.43 -17.15
CA ILE A 222 -6.31 -3.07 -15.85
C ILE A 222 -6.15 -4.58 -15.99
N PRO A 223 -5.15 -5.21 -15.32
CA PRO A 223 -4.87 -6.63 -15.49
C PRO A 223 -6.04 -7.57 -15.19
N GLY A 224 -6.78 -7.32 -14.10
CA GLY A 224 -7.88 -8.18 -13.65
C GLY A 224 -9.20 -8.02 -14.43
N ASP A 225 -9.28 -7.10 -15.39
CA ASP A 225 -10.52 -6.84 -16.13
C ASP A 225 -10.53 -7.56 -17.51
N GLY A 226 -10.82 -8.86 -17.47
CA GLY A 226 -11.00 -9.68 -18.68
C GLY A 226 -12.15 -9.23 -19.60
N ARG A 227 -13.05 -8.33 -19.15
CA ARG A 227 -14.15 -7.78 -19.97
C ARG A 227 -13.77 -6.47 -20.66
N ARG A 228 -12.84 -5.69 -20.10
CA ARG A 228 -12.25 -4.49 -20.72
C ARG A 228 -11.05 -4.79 -21.63
N ALA A 229 -10.60 -6.04 -21.70
CA ALA A 229 -9.58 -6.50 -22.64
C ALA A 229 -10.12 -6.72 -24.08
N MET A 230 -11.44 -6.64 -24.29
CA MET A 230 -12.04 -6.69 -25.62
C MET A 230 -12.03 -5.28 -26.26
N PRO A 231 -11.50 -5.10 -27.48
CA PRO A 231 -11.53 -3.82 -28.16
C PRO A 231 -12.99 -3.52 -28.53
N THR A 232 -13.69 -2.73 -27.73
CA THR A 232 -14.93 -2.10 -28.20
C THR A 232 -14.52 -1.16 -29.32
N SER A 233 -15.06 -1.39 -30.52
CA SER A 233 -14.73 -0.73 -31.78
C SER A 233 -15.15 0.75 -31.84
N SER A 234 -14.73 1.56 -30.87
CA SER A 234 -14.90 3.00 -30.86
C SER A 234 -13.67 3.68 -30.25
N SER A 235 -12.79 4.15 -31.14
CA SER A 235 -11.65 5.08 -30.94
C SER A 235 -10.54 4.67 -29.95
N GLU A 236 -9.74 3.69 -30.36
CA GLU A 236 -8.25 3.64 -30.42
C GLU A 236 -7.34 4.55 -29.54
N LEU A 237 -7.71 4.90 -28.30
CA LEU A 237 -6.66 5.17 -27.31
C LEU A 237 -6.20 3.82 -26.77
N ALA A 238 -5.06 3.34 -27.26
CA ALA A 238 -4.38 2.18 -26.70
C ALA A 238 -4.23 2.41 -25.18
N ARG A 239 -4.94 1.61 -24.38
CA ARG A 239 -4.88 1.70 -22.92
C ARG A 239 -3.51 1.20 -22.48
N ILE A 240 -2.89 1.94 -21.56
CA ILE A 240 -1.52 1.69 -21.13
C ILE A 240 -1.55 1.15 -19.70
N TYR A 241 -0.82 0.07 -19.46
CA TYR A 241 -0.60 -0.41 -18.10
C TYR A 241 0.37 0.53 -17.39
N ARG A 242 0.01 0.97 -16.19
CA ARG A 242 0.89 1.78 -15.34
C ARG A 242 1.71 0.84 -14.47
N ASP A 243 2.95 0.63 -14.93
CA ASP A 243 3.92 -0.23 -14.29
C ASP A 243 4.46 0.34 -12.97
N ASP A 244 5.24 -0.46 -12.27
CA ASP A 244 5.87 -0.07 -11.00
C ASP A 244 6.73 1.20 -11.12
N ALA A 245 7.45 1.37 -12.22
CA ALA A 245 8.25 2.56 -12.48
C ALA A 245 7.38 3.83 -12.61
N TYR A 246 6.26 3.73 -13.32
CA TYR A 246 5.30 4.82 -13.41
C TYR A 246 4.76 5.19 -12.03
N VAL A 247 4.28 4.21 -11.27
CA VAL A 247 3.64 4.48 -9.97
C VAL A 247 4.65 5.00 -8.94
N VAL A 248 5.86 4.45 -8.88
CA VAL A 248 6.91 4.95 -7.99
C VAL A 248 7.26 6.41 -8.32
N ARG A 249 7.44 6.75 -9.60
CA ARG A 249 7.73 8.14 -10.01
C ARG A 249 6.59 9.10 -9.67
N GLU A 250 5.33 8.73 -9.93
CA GLU A 250 4.17 9.54 -9.53
C GLU A 250 4.09 9.71 -8.01
N THR A 251 4.44 8.68 -7.24
CA THR A 251 4.43 8.72 -5.77
C THR A 251 5.51 9.67 -5.24
N ILE A 252 6.71 9.63 -5.81
CA ILE A 252 7.80 10.57 -5.46
C ILE A 252 7.40 12.01 -5.82
N ALA A 253 6.82 12.21 -7.00
CA ALA A 253 6.34 13.53 -7.42
C ALA A 253 5.23 14.07 -6.49
N LEU A 254 4.31 13.21 -6.05
CA LEU A 254 3.29 13.57 -5.06
C LEU A 254 3.93 13.94 -3.72
N ALA A 255 4.92 13.18 -3.26
CA ALA A 255 5.61 13.46 -2.00
C ALA A 255 6.34 14.81 -2.02
N ALA A 256 6.99 15.14 -3.15
CA ALA A 256 7.62 16.43 -3.35
C ALA A 256 6.63 17.60 -3.34
N GLN A 257 5.46 17.45 -3.97
CA GLN A 257 4.40 18.46 -3.97
C GLN A 257 3.81 18.67 -2.58
N LEU A 258 3.51 17.59 -1.85
CA LEU A 258 3.05 17.67 -0.47
C LEU A 258 4.10 18.34 0.42
N ARG A 259 5.40 18.07 0.19
CA ARG A 259 6.45 18.72 0.95
C ARG A 259 6.49 20.22 0.70
N ALA A 260 6.38 20.64 -0.56
CA ALA A 260 6.33 22.06 -0.92
C ALA A 260 5.13 22.78 -0.27
N ILE A 261 3.96 22.12 -0.22
CA ILE A 261 2.77 22.66 0.47
C ILE A 261 3.04 22.85 1.97
N ALA A 262 3.68 21.88 2.62
CA ALA A 262 4.03 21.98 4.04
C ALA A 262 5.03 23.13 4.31
N ASP A 263 6.00 23.31 3.42
CA ASP A 263 7.03 24.34 3.53
C ASP A 263 6.55 25.72 3.03
N GLY A 264 5.36 25.81 2.42
CA GLY A 264 4.84 27.04 1.81
C GLY A 264 5.64 27.50 0.59
N THR A 265 6.27 26.58 -0.12
CA THR A 265 7.13 26.81 -1.28
C THR A 265 6.48 26.33 -2.57
N GLU A 266 7.06 26.71 -3.72
CA GLU A 266 6.63 26.18 -5.01
C GLU A 266 7.05 24.72 -5.15
N ALA A 267 6.18 23.89 -5.73
CA ALA A 267 6.51 22.50 -6.01
C ALA A 267 7.72 22.42 -6.97
N PRO A 268 8.68 21.51 -6.72
CA PRO A 268 9.81 21.37 -7.61
C PRO A 268 9.35 20.95 -9.02
N PRO A 269 10.10 21.32 -10.07
CA PRO A 269 9.83 20.86 -11.42
C PRO A 269 9.71 19.34 -11.46
N ARG A 270 8.67 18.86 -12.11
CA ARG A 270 8.42 17.42 -12.21
C ARG A 270 9.41 16.78 -13.18
N ASP A 271 10.00 15.67 -12.75
CA ASP A 271 10.75 14.80 -13.66
C ASP A 271 9.79 13.91 -14.47
N GLY A 272 9.83 14.07 -15.80
CA GLY A 272 9.09 13.23 -16.75
C GLY A 272 7.80 13.85 -17.30
N PRO A 273 7.01 13.09 -18.08
CA PRO A 273 5.82 13.59 -18.76
C PRO A 273 4.75 14.05 -17.75
N PRO A 274 3.83 14.96 -18.12
CA PRO A 274 2.77 15.39 -17.21
C PRO A 274 1.88 14.20 -16.77
N PRO A 275 1.29 14.26 -15.57
CA PRO A 275 0.32 13.27 -15.15
C PRO A 275 -0.87 13.23 -16.10
N ILE A 276 -1.37 12.03 -16.37
CA ILE A 276 -2.48 11.82 -17.31
C ILE A 276 -3.79 11.96 -16.53
N GLY A 277 -4.79 12.62 -17.14
CA GLY A 277 -6.16 12.69 -16.62
C GLY A 277 -6.56 13.96 -15.89
N LEU A 278 -5.67 14.95 -15.80
CA LEU A 278 -6.00 16.27 -15.23
C LEU A 278 -6.70 17.22 -16.22
N ASP A 279 -7.42 16.67 -17.21
CA ASP A 279 -8.10 17.46 -18.24
C ASP A 279 -9.27 18.29 -17.65
N PRO A 280 -9.22 19.64 -17.67
CA PRO A 280 -10.27 20.51 -17.12
C PRO A 280 -11.62 20.41 -17.85
N SER A 281 -11.67 19.74 -19.01
CA SER A 281 -12.91 19.53 -19.78
C SER A 281 -13.58 18.17 -19.52
N ARG A 282 -12.96 17.31 -18.70
CA ARG A 282 -13.47 15.96 -18.38
C ARG A 282 -13.50 15.70 -16.87
N GLY A 283 -14.22 16.56 -16.15
CA GLY A 283 -14.72 16.22 -14.82
C GLY A 283 -15.65 15.01 -14.92
N GLY A 284 -15.15 13.84 -14.50
CA GLY A 284 -15.85 12.57 -14.48
C GLY A 284 -17.13 12.62 -13.66
N GLY A 285 -18.22 13.00 -14.30
CA GLY A 285 -19.56 12.67 -13.84
C GLY A 285 -19.86 11.19 -14.14
N ARG A 286 -19.89 10.37 -13.10
CA ARG A 286 -21.06 9.59 -12.65
C ARG A 286 -20.63 8.43 -11.73
N GLY A 287 -21.20 8.45 -10.52
CA GLY A 287 -21.81 7.31 -9.84
C GLY A 287 -20.88 6.24 -9.29
#